data_AF-A0A140LAZ5-F1
#
_entry.id   AF-A0A140LAZ5-F1
#
_cell.length_a   1.000
_cell.length_b   1.000
_cell.length_c   1.000
_cell.angle_alpha   90.00
_cell.angle_beta   90.00
_cell.angle_gamma   90.00
#
_symmetry.space_group_name_H-M   'P 1'
#
loop_
_entity.id
_entity.type
_entity.pdbx_description
1 polymer ?
#
loop_
_entity_poly.entity_id
_entity_poly.type
_entity_poly.pdbx_seq_one_letter_code
_entity_poly.pdbx_strand_id
1 'polypeptide(L)'
;MALTFTASSTGSTLQTANVSIVVSPTSGVLSATNMLPRDTVTAVINVSNTGDVDEYYFVTADWKPSGSTTASLAALLADNLNVSVSASPGSTIYTGKLSGLIDQPASPGHALALSTGNQDVTFTFHLPSTVGNAVQNIDITLDFVFVATA
;
A
#
# COMPACT_ATOMS: atom_id res chain seq x y z
N MET A 1 -28.38 -33.39 31.53
CA MET A 1 -27.15 -32.72 31.97
C MET A 1 -26.82 -31.67 30.93
N ALA A 2 -26.77 -30.39 31.28
CA ALA A 2 -26.48 -29.33 30.31
C ALA A 2 -24.98 -29.34 29.99
N LEU A 3 -24.63 -29.45 28.71
CA LEU A 3 -23.25 -29.32 28.26
C LEU A 3 -22.85 -27.84 28.37
N THR A 4 -21.82 -27.54 29.15
CA THR A 4 -21.26 -26.19 29.27
C THR A 4 -19.82 -26.20 28.74
N PHE A 5 -19.48 -25.19 27.94
CA PHE A 5 -18.11 -24.98 27.48
C PHE A 5 -17.29 -24.36 28.62
N THR A 6 -16.04 -24.80 28.78
CA THR A 6 -15.07 -24.19 29.71
C THR A 6 -13.77 -23.88 28.96
N ALA A 7 -13.08 -22.80 29.35
CA ALA A 7 -11.77 -22.43 28.84
C ALA A 7 -10.83 -22.18 30.03
N SER A 8 -9.55 -22.56 29.90
CA SER A 8 -8.51 -22.31 30.91
C SER A 8 -7.17 -22.00 30.24
N SER A 9 -6.35 -21.16 30.86
CA SER A 9 -4.98 -20.88 30.43
C SER A 9 -4.04 -21.13 31.61
N THR A 10 -3.13 -22.08 31.46
CA THR A 10 -2.23 -22.54 32.51
C THR A 10 -0.79 -22.39 32.04
N GLY A 11 0.08 -21.77 32.85
CA GLY A 11 1.49 -21.59 32.51
C GLY A 11 1.80 -20.40 31.58
N SER A 12 0.91 -19.42 31.47
CA SER A 12 1.15 -18.22 30.67
C SER A 12 2.32 -17.39 31.24
N THR A 13 3.18 -16.92 30.35
CA THR A 13 4.28 -16.00 30.67
C THR A 13 4.04 -14.66 29.97
N LEU A 14 4.51 -13.57 30.58
CA LEU A 14 4.46 -12.24 29.97
C LEU A 14 5.61 -12.12 28.95
N GLN A 15 5.29 -11.79 27.70
CA GLN A 15 6.26 -11.56 26.62
C GLN A 15 6.00 -10.18 25.97
N THR A 16 7.06 -9.58 25.42
CA THR A 16 6.97 -8.40 24.54
C THR A 16 6.79 -8.88 23.10
N ALA A 17 5.81 -8.33 22.39
CA ALA A 17 5.62 -8.58 20.96
C ALA A 17 6.67 -7.80 20.14
N ASN A 18 7.23 -8.45 19.13
CA ASN A 18 8.09 -7.86 18.13
C ASN A 18 7.29 -7.65 16.84
N VAL A 19 7.12 -6.39 16.45
CA VAL A 19 6.45 -5.98 15.21
C VAL A 19 7.51 -5.61 14.19
N SER A 20 7.58 -6.32 13.07
CA SER A 20 8.61 -6.09 12.04
C SER A 20 8.19 -6.60 10.68
N ILE A 21 8.32 -5.74 9.65
CA ILE A 21 8.10 -6.11 8.25
C ILE A 21 9.35 -5.91 7.39
N VAL A 22 9.45 -6.67 6.31
CA VAL A 22 10.40 -6.46 5.22
C VAL A 22 9.65 -6.24 3.92
N VAL A 23 10.12 -5.28 3.12
CA VAL A 23 9.56 -4.97 1.79
C VAL A 23 10.58 -5.21 0.69
N SER A 24 10.13 -5.73 -0.45
CA SER A 24 10.98 -6.03 -1.61
C SER A 24 10.26 -5.72 -2.93
N PRO A 25 10.92 -5.05 -3.89
CA PRO A 25 12.27 -4.48 -3.81
C PRO A 25 12.34 -3.29 -2.85
N THR A 26 13.45 -3.13 -2.13
CA THR A 26 13.67 -2.03 -1.16
C THR A 26 13.75 -0.64 -1.80
N SER A 27 13.97 -0.59 -3.11
CA SER A 27 13.94 0.64 -3.91
C SER A 27 12.96 0.46 -5.08
N GLY A 28 11.67 0.40 -4.77
CA GLY A 28 10.60 0.35 -5.76
C GLY A 28 10.22 1.73 -6.27
N VAL A 29 11.20 2.53 -6.73
CA VAL A 29 10.90 3.85 -7.31
C VAL A 29 10.17 3.64 -8.63
N LEU A 30 8.86 3.88 -8.63
CA LEU A 30 8.07 3.85 -9.85
C LEU A 30 8.12 5.22 -10.51
N SER A 31 8.52 5.25 -11.78
CA SER A 31 8.47 6.47 -12.57
C SER A 31 7.26 6.41 -13.50
N ALA A 32 6.29 7.29 -13.27
CA ALA A 32 5.19 7.52 -14.18
C ALA A 32 5.58 8.68 -15.08
N THR A 33 6.20 8.36 -16.22
CA THR A 33 6.68 9.35 -17.20
C THR A 33 5.81 9.33 -18.45
N ASN A 34 5.48 10.51 -18.97
CA ASN A 34 4.76 10.69 -20.23
C ASN A 34 3.48 9.86 -20.35
N MET A 35 2.73 9.70 -19.26
CA MET A 35 1.46 8.97 -19.30
C MET A 35 0.46 9.69 -20.21
N LEU A 36 -0.14 8.93 -21.12
CA LEU A 36 -1.26 9.34 -21.94
C LEU A 36 -2.58 8.98 -21.26
N PRO A 37 -3.67 9.71 -21.50
CA PRO A 37 -4.98 9.29 -21.03
C PRO A 37 -5.29 7.86 -21.50
N ARG A 38 -5.77 7.02 -20.57
CA ARG A 38 -5.99 5.56 -20.65
C ARG A 38 -4.77 4.68 -20.37
N ASP A 39 -3.59 5.26 -20.22
CA ASP A 39 -2.40 4.48 -19.87
C ASP A 39 -2.53 3.89 -18.48
N THR A 40 -1.91 2.72 -18.32
CA THR A 40 -1.87 1.98 -17.07
C THR A 40 -0.44 1.57 -16.77
N VAL A 41 -0.01 1.80 -15.54
CA VAL A 41 1.31 1.41 -15.03
C VAL A 41 1.09 0.56 -13.80
N THR A 42 1.85 -0.53 -13.67
CA THR A 42 1.76 -1.44 -12.53
C THR A 42 3.10 -1.58 -11.82
N ALA A 43 3.04 -1.75 -10.51
CA ALA A 43 4.19 -2.09 -9.67
C ALA A 43 3.76 -3.17 -8.67
N VAL A 44 4.69 -4.06 -8.32
CA VAL A 44 4.46 -5.11 -7.34
C VAL A 44 5.54 -5.00 -6.27
N ILE A 45 5.12 -4.92 -5.02
CA ILE A 45 5.97 -4.89 -3.84
C ILE A 45 5.57 -6.05 -2.94
N ASN A 46 6.51 -6.93 -2.65
CA ASN A 46 6.33 -7.96 -1.66
C ASN A 46 6.48 -7.36 -0.25
N VAL A 47 5.55 -7.69 0.64
CA VAL A 47 5.53 -7.28 2.06
C VAL A 47 5.45 -8.55 2.89
N SER A 48 6.42 -8.73 3.79
CA SER A 48 6.51 -9.92 4.64
C SER A 48 6.63 -9.57 6.11
N ASN A 49 5.86 -10.26 6.95
CA ASN A 49 5.93 -10.21 8.41
C ASN A 49 7.14 -11.03 8.86
N THR A 50 8.03 -10.36 9.59
CA THR A 50 9.26 -10.89 10.18
C THR A 50 9.26 -10.72 11.71
N GLY A 51 8.14 -10.28 12.28
CA GLY A 51 7.87 -10.21 13.71
C GLY A 51 7.55 -11.57 14.32
N ASP A 52 7.00 -11.54 15.53
CA ASP A 52 6.60 -12.74 16.28
C ASP A 52 5.11 -12.79 16.64
N VAL A 53 4.32 -11.84 16.11
CA VAL A 53 2.87 -11.75 16.28
C VAL A 53 2.16 -11.49 14.95
N ASP A 54 0.83 -11.63 14.95
CA ASP A 54 0.02 -11.11 13.87
C ASP A 54 0.10 -9.58 13.84
N GLU A 55 0.25 -9.01 12.65
CA GLU A 55 0.45 -7.58 12.45
C GLU A 55 -0.58 -7.02 11.49
N TYR A 56 -0.71 -5.69 11.48
CA TYR A 56 -1.36 -4.92 10.45
C TYR A 56 -0.35 -3.96 9.82
N TYR A 57 -0.48 -3.69 8.53
CA TYR A 57 0.28 -2.62 7.89
C TYR A 57 -0.61 -1.60 7.19
N PHE A 58 -0.06 -0.39 7.10
CA PHE A 58 -0.59 0.73 6.34
C PHE A 58 0.36 1.05 5.20
N VAL A 59 -0.18 1.57 4.11
CA VAL A 59 0.57 2.07 2.97
C VAL A 59 0.22 3.53 2.69
N THR A 60 1.27 4.30 2.47
CA THR A 60 1.20 5.69 2.03
C THR A 60 2.03 5.85 0.76
N ALA A 61 1.48 6.49 -0.25
CA ALA A 61 2.23 6.89 -1.43
C ALA A 61 2.87 8.27 -1.20
N ASP A 62 4.17 8.33 -1.41
CA ASP A 62 4.91 9.58 -1.53
C ASP A 62 5.21 9.83 -3.01
N TRP A 63 5.13 11.09 -3.44
CA TRP A 63 5.37 11.45 -4.82
C TRP A 63 5.99 12.82 -4.94
N LYS A 64 6.81 12.98 -5.97
CA LYS A 64 7.47 14.26 -6.28
C LYS A 64 7.50 14.50 -7.79
N PRO A 65 7.57 15.77 -8.22
CA PRO A 65 7.84 16.10 -9.61
C PRO A 65 9.14 15.45 -10.09
N SER A 66 9.16 15.05 -11.35
CA SER A 66 10.34 14.57 -12.06
C SER A 66 10.55 15.35 -13.35
N GLY A 67 11.78 15.34 -13.88
CA GLY A 67 12.14 16.03 -15.11
C GLY A 67 11.87 17.54 -15.04
N SER A 68 11.12 18.07 -16.00
CA SER A 68 10.72 19.49 -16.07
C SER A 68 9.39 19.80 -15.36
N THR A 69 8.79 18.81 -14.69
CA THR A 69 7.50 18.96 -14.00
C THR A 69 7.63 19.87 -12.78
N THR A 70 6.69 20.79 -12.58
CA THR A 70 6.63 21.61 -11.36
C THR A 70 5.85 20.88 -10.26
N ALA A 71 6.05 21.27 -8.99
CA ALA A 71 5.30 20.70 -7.87
C ALA A 71 3.77 20.83 -8.02
N SER A 72 3.29 21.94 -8.58
CA SER A 72 1.85 22.15 -8.84
C SER A 72 1.30 21.20 -9.91
N LEU A 73 2.09 20.92 -10.95
CA LEU A 73 1.72 19.96 -12.00
C LEU A 73 1.74 18.52 -11.48
N ALA A 74 2.72 18.18 -10.64
CA ALA A 74 2.76 16.88 -9.97
C ALA A 74 1.54 16.67 -9.06
N ALA A 75 1.15 17.69 -8.29
CA ALA A 75 -0.06 17.65 -7.47
C ALA A 75 -1.32 17.47 -8.33
N LEU A 76 -1.42 18.21 -9.43
CA LEU A 76 -2.53 18.07 -10.37
C LEU A 76 -2.62 16.66 -10.95
N LEU A 77 -1.48 16.05 -11.32
CA LEU A 77 -1.48 14.65 -11.77
C LEU A 77 -1.89 13.71 -10.65
N ALA A 78 -1.40 13.88 -9.42
CA ALA A 78 -1.74 13.03 -8.28
C ALA A 78 -3.24 13.06 -7.93
N ASP A 79 -3.90 14.21 -8.07
CA ASP A 79 -5.35 14.35 -7.88
C ASP A 79 -6.17 13.71 -9.02
N ASN A 80 -5.56 13.50 -10.18
CA ASN A 80 -6.23 12.98 -11.36
C ASN A 80 -5.93 11.50 -11.64
N LEU A 81 -4.78 11.00 -11.20
CA LEU A 81 -4.34 9.62 -11.38
C LEU A 81 -5.13 8.68 -10.44
N ASN A 82 -5.82 7.71 -11.03
CA ASN A 82 -6.51 6.68 -10.25
C ASN A 82 -5.51 5.60 -9.84
N VAL A 83 -5.66 5.10 -8.61
CA VAL A 83 -4.82 4.04 -8.04
C VAL A 83 -5.70 2.95 -7.47
N SER A 84 -5.33 1.71 -7.76
CA SER A 84 -5.87 0.50 -7.14
C SER A 84 -4.72 -0.26 -6.50
N VAL A 85 -4.85 -0.60 -5.22
CA VAL A 85 -3.87 -1.34 -4.44
C VAL A 85 -4.52 -2.62 -3.92
N SER A 86 -3.87 -3.77 -4.16
CA SER A 86 -4.38 -5.09 -3.75
C SER A 86 -3.26 -5.99 -3.27
N ALA A 87 -3.50 -6.73 -2.19
CA ALA A 87 -2.56 -7.74 -1.68
C ALA A 87 -2.94 -9.15 -2.17
N SER A 88 -1.93 -9.98 -2.44
CA SER A 88 -2.08 -11.39 -2.80
C SER A 88 -1.10 -12.27 -2.01
N PRO A 89 -1.56 -13.29 -1.24
CA PRO A 89 -2.95 -13.59 -0.95
C PRO A 89 -3.56 -12.49 -0.06
N GLY A 90 -4.74 -12.01 -0.40
CA GLY A 90 -5.35 -10.90 0.34
C GLY A 90 -6.54 -10.27 -0.36
N SER A 91 -6.85 -9.05 0.04
CA SER A 91 -7.96 -8.24 -0.46
C SER A 91 -7.47 -6.90 -1.03
N THR A 92 -8.38 -6.16 -1.65
CA THR A 92 -8.14 -4.76 -2.03
C THR A 92 -7.83 -3.94 -0.79
N ILE A 93 -6.72 -3.21 -0.83
CA ILE A 93 -6.28 -2.27 0.20
C ILE A 93 -6.89 -0.90 -0.04
N TYR A 94 -6.84 -0.43 -1.29
CA TYR A 94 -7.27 0.92 -1.64
C TYR A 94 -7.72 1.02 -3.08
N THR A 95 -8.75 1.82 -3.34
CA THR A 95 -9.16 2.25 -4.68
C THR A 95 -9.56 3.72 -4.62
N GLY A 96 -8.87 4.58 -5.37
CA GLY A 96 -9.13 6.01 -5.33
C GLY A 96 -8.14 6.84 -6.14
N LYS A 97 -7.86 8.06 -5.68
CA LYS A 97 -6.86 8.96 -6.28
C LYS A 97 -5.49 8.74 -5.65
N LEU A 98 -4.41 8.98 -6.39
CA LEU A 98 -3.06 8.87 -5.83
C LEU A 98 -2.88 9.79 -4.61
N SER A 99 -3.40 11.02 -4.67
CA SER A 99 -3.35 11.96 -3.54
C SER A 99 -4.10 11.50 -2.29
N GLY A 100 -5.00 10.51 -2.42
CA GLY A 100 -5.74 9.93 -1.30
C GLY A 100 -5.14 8.62 -0.75
N LEU A 101 -4.04 8.13 -1.32
CA LEU A 101 -3.34 6.93 -0.83
C LEU A 101 -2.44 7.31 0.36
N ILE A 102 -3.07 7.67 1.47
CA ILE A 102 -2.42 8.06 2.73
C ILE A 102 -3.01 7.20 3.84
N ASP A 103 -2.14 6.48 4.54
CA ASP A 103 -2.41 5.59 5.67
C ASP A 103 -3.59 4.64 5.39
N GLN A 104 -3.49 3.90 4.28
CA GLN A 104 -4.52 2.95 3.85
C GLN A 104 -4.11 1.50 4.11
N PRO A 105 -5.06 0.59 4.35
CA PRO A 105 -6.48 0.87 4.57
C PRO A 105 -6.68 1.51 5.95
N ALA A 106 -7.83 2.16 6.18
CA ALA A 106 -8.14 2.72 7.50
C ALA A 106 -8.06 1.66 8.62
N SER A 107 -7.92 2.13 9.88
CA SER A 107 -7.82 1.28 11.08
C SER A 107 -8.78 0.07 11.04
N PRO A 108 -8.28 -1.15 11.30
CA PRO A 108 -6.98 -1.48 11.90
C PRO A 108 -5.79 -1.58 10.94
N GLY A 109 -5.97 -1.34 9.63
CA GLY A 109 -4.94 -1.58 8.62
C GLY A 109 -5.13 -2.92 7.90
N HIS A 110 -4.20 -3.27 7.01
CA HIS A 110 -4.26 -4.53 6.27
C HIS A 110 -3.63 -5.65 7.09
N ALA A 111 -4.37 -6.72 7.32
CA ALA A 111 -3.90 -7.84 8.13
C ALA A 111 -2.74 -8.59 7.46
N LEU A 112 -1.71 -8.87 8.24
CA LEU A 112 -0.52 -9.60 7.87
C LEU A 112 -0.18 -10.61 8.97
N ALA A 113 -0.92 -11.72 8.97
CA ALA A 113 -0.81 -12.77 9.97
C ALA A 113 0.59 -13.43 9.94
N LEU A 114 1.13 -13.79 11.09
CA LEU A 114 2.46 -14.40 11.25
C LEU A 114 2.60 -15.69 10.42
N SER A 115 1.54 -16.50 10.38
CA SER A 115 1.53 -17.79 9.69
C SER A 115 1.53 -17.70 8.16
N THR A 116 1.09 -16.56 7.60
CA THR A 116 0.93 -16.33 6.15
C THR A 116 1.50 -14.99 5.71
N GLY A 117 2.39 -14.40 6.51
CA GLY A 117 2.85 -13.02 6.40
C GLY A 117 3.82 -12.80 5.25
N ASN A 118 3.35 -13.06 4.04
CA ASN A 118 4.07 -12.86 2.80
C ASN A 118 3.03 -12.56 1.71
N GLN A 119 2.95 -11.29 1.32
CA GLN A 119 1.94 -10.80 0.40
C GLN A 119 2.58 -9.97 -0.71
N ASP A 120 2.16 -10.19 -1.94
CA ASP A 120 2.45 -9.32 -3.07
C ASP A 120 1.41 -8.20 -3.13
N VAL A 121 1.83 -6.99 -2.84
CA VAL A 121 1.04 -5.77 -2.94
C VAL A 121 1.22 -5.18 -4.33
N THR A 122 0.17 -5.28 -5.14
CA THR A 122 0.11 -4.76 -6.50
C THR A 122 -0.51 -3.38 -6.51
N PHE A 123 0.22 -2.40 -7.02
CA PHE A 123 -0.24 -1.05 -7.31
C PHE A 123 -0.54 -0.93 -8.80
N THR A 124 -1.73 -0.46 -9.13
CA THR A 124 -2.15 -0.20 -10.51
C THR A 124 -2.56 1.26 -10.63
N PHE A 125 -1.79 2.01 -11.40
CA PHE A 125 -2.02 3.41 -11.72
C PHE A 125 -2.71 3.51 -13.06
N HIS A 126 -3.82 4.22 -13.13
CA HIS A 126 -4.58 4.42 -14.35
C HIS A 126 -4.87 5.91 -14.54
N LEU A 127 -4.43 6.48 -15.66
CA LEU A 127 -4.77 7.85 -16.02
C LEU A 127 -6.13 7.84 -16.76
N PRO A 128 -7.22 8.38 -16.19
CA PRO A 128 -8.54 8.30 -16.81
C PRO A 128 -8.59 9.03 -18.15
N SER A 129 -9.45 8.62 -19.09
CA SER A 129 -9.60 9.33 -20.37
C SER A 129 -10.22 10.73 -20.24
N THR A 130 -10.80 11.05 -19.09
CA THR A 130 -11.56 12.28 -18.82
C THR A 130 -10.71 13.47 -18.36
N VAL A 131 -9.45 13.25 -17.99
CA VAL A 131 -8.56 14.27 -17.38
C VAL A 131 -8.02 15.29 -18.39
N GLY A 132 -8.31 15.10 -19.69
CA GLY A 132 -7.87 15.99 -20.78
C GLY A 132 -6.35 16.10 -20.91
N ASN A 133 -5.89 17.00 -21.78
CA ASN A 133 -4.46 17.19 -22.03
C ASN A 133 -3.72 17.93 -20.89
N ALA A 134 -4.44 18.42 -19.87
CA ALA A 134 -3.88 19.22 -18.79
C ALA A 134 -2.91 18.44 -17.89
N VAL A 135 -3.04 17.11 -17.85
CA VAL A 135 -2.15 16.23 -17.09
C VAL A 135 -1.32 15.29 -17.97
N GLN A 136 -1.35 15.50 -19.29
CA GLN A 136 -0.54 14.75 -20.24
C GLN A 136 0.93 15.19 -20.16
N ASN A 137 1.86 14.25 -20.32
CA ASN A 137 3.30 14.52 -20.29
C ASN A 137 3.81 15.13 -18.97
N ILE A 138 3.08 14.91 -17.88
CA ILE A 138 3.54 15.22 -16.53
C ILE A 138 4.30 14.00 -16.01
N ASP A 139 5.53 14.24 -15.55
CA ASP A 139 6.39 13.20 -15.01
C ASP A 139 6.42 13.27 -13.48
N ILE A 140 6.10 12.16 -12.82
CA ILE A 140 6.24 12.02 -11.37
C ILE A 140 7.06 10.79 -11.01
N THR A 141 7.74 10.90 -9.88
CA THR A 141 8.41 9.78 -9.22
C THR A 141 7.61 9.42 -7.98
N LEU A 142 7.35 8.12 -7.81
CA LEU A 142 6.57 7.55 -6.73
C LEU A 142 7.47 6.71 -5.82
N ASP A 143 7.19 6.79 -4.53
CA ASP A 143 7.72 5.93 -3.49
C ASP A 143 6.59 5.49 -2.56
N PHE A 144 6.79 4.42 -1.81
CA PHE A 144 5.77 3.87 -0.91
C PHE A 144 6.34 3.63 0.47
N VAL A 145 5.64 4.16 1.47
CA VAL A 145 5.97 3.95 2.87
C VAL A 145 5.00 2.90 3.44
N PHE A 146 5.57 1.84 4.00
CA PHE A 146 4.82 0.81 4.72
C PHE A 146 5.09 0.94 6.22
N VAL A 147 4.03 0.95 7.01
CA VAL A 147 4.11 1.07 8.48
C VAL A 147 3.35 -0.09 9.11
N ALA A 148 4.04 -0.89 9.93
CA ALA A 148 3.45 -2.03 10.63
C ALA A 148 3.10 -1.71 12.10
N THR A 149 2.05 -2.35 12.61
CA THR A 149 1.56 -2.26 14.00
C THR A 149 0.96 -3.61 14.43
N ALA A 150 0.95 -3.89 15.73
CA ALA A 150 0.19 -4.98 16.34
C ALA A 150 -1.18 -4.51 16.85
#